data_AF-C8PR05-F1
#
_entry.id   AF-C8PR05-F1
#
_cell.length_a   1.000
_cell.length_b   1.000
_cell.length_c   1.000
_cell.angle_alpha   90.00
_cell.angle_beta   90.00
_cell.angle_gamma   90.00
#
_symmetry.space_group_name_H-M   'P 1'
#
loop_
_entity.id
_entity.type
_entity.pdbx_description
1 polymer ?
#
loop_
_entity_poly.entity_id
_entity_poly.type
_entity_poly.pdbx_seq_one_letter_code
_entity_poly.pdbx_strand_id
1 'polypeptide(L)'
;MSLAYSEKAKDKNLLYGFGNAFFKRGDYFAALAAYEELLTLLNAQRSRKEQALTNARADDAAFIERYMQTANNLGATLSRLSERTGDSQRNGRALALYAEATRAWDALTRNPQTMIRAKSVGLAYLNTQNMLNAKSSYQSEIYTDIPMILENERALEQEEAK
;
A
#
# COMPACT_ATOMS: atom_id res chain seq x y z
N MET A 1 23.16 -3.64 -4.01
CA MET A 1 22.15 -2.58 -4.27
C MET A 1 22.11 -2.33 -5.77
N SER A 2 20.94 -2.16 -6.39
CA SER A 2 20.86 -1.78 -7.81
C SER A 2 21.21 -0.29 -7.97
N LEU A 3 21.73 0.11 -9.13
CA LEU A 3 22.10 1.51 -9.45
C LEU A 3 20.92 2.48 -9.26
N ALA A 4 19.70 2.08 -9.60
CA ALA A 4 18.50 2.90 -9.42
C ALA A 4 18.24 3.30 -7.96
N TYR A 5 18.56 2.41 -6.99
CA TYR A 5 18.42 2.72 -5.57
C TYR A 5 19.44 3.77 -5.10
N SER A 6 20.64 3.77 -5.69
CA SER A 6 21.71 4.73 -5.36
C SER A 6 21.34 6.16 -5.73
N GLU A 7 20.54 6.37 -6.77
CA GLU A 7 20.24 7.71 -7.31
C GLU A 7 18.87 8.24 -6.88
N LYS A 8 17.90 7.34 -6.65
CA LYS A 8 16.51 7.70 -6.33
C LYS A 8 15.94 6.85 -5.19
N ALA A 9 16.68 6.71 -4.10
CA ALA A 9 16.31 5.90 -2.92
C ALA A 9 14.92 6.21 -2.33
N LYS A 10 14.39 7.42 -2.54
CA LYS A 10 13.09 7.88 -2.04
C LYS A 10 11.98 7.90 -3.09
N ASP A 11 12.23 7.31 -4.26
CA ASP A 11 11.20 7.16 -5.28
C ASP A 11 10.10 6.22 -4.79
N LYS A 12 8.84 6.67 -4.87
CA LYS A 12 7.71 5.90 -4.31
C LYS A 12 7.40 4.63 -5.12
N ASN A 13 7.60 4.65 -6.44
CA ASN A 13 7.44 3.45 -7.29
C ASN A 13 8.48 2.40 -6.91
N LEU A 14 9.73 2.84 -6.73
CA LEU A 14 10.84 1.97 -6.36
C LEU A 14 10.66 1.35 -4.97
N LEU A 15 10.31 2.15 -3.96
CA LEU A 15 10.04 1.64 -2.61
C LEU A 15 8.88 0.65 -2.58
N TYR A 16 7.80 0.94 -3.31
CA TYR A 16 6.65 0.04 -3.43
C TYR A 16 7.05 -1.29 -4.08
N GLY A 17 7.77 -1.23 -5.21
CA GLY A 17 8.27 -2.40 -5.92
C GLY A 17 9.21 -3.25 -5.06
N PHE A 18 10.14 -2.63 -4.33
CA PHE A 18 11.01 -3.35 -3.39
C PHE A 18 10.23 -4.00 -2.26
N GLY A 19 9.27 -3.29 -1.66
CA GLY A 19 8.39 -3.86 -0.63
C GLY A 19 7.67 -5.12 -1.13
N ASN A 20 7.09 -5.07 -2.33
CA ASN A 20 6.41 -6.21 -2.95
C ASN A 20 7.39 -7.37 -3.21
N ALA A 21 8.57 -7.08 -3.78
CA ALA A 21 9.57 -8.09 -4.09
C ALA A 21 10.11 -8.79 -2.82
N PHE A 22 10.45 -8.01 -1.77
CA PHE A 22 10.92 -8.57 -0.50
C PHE A 22 9.82 -9.38 0.19
N PHE A 23 8.57 -8.90 0.18
CA PHE A 23 7.45 -9.66 0.75
C PHE A 23 7.26 -11.00 0.04
N LYS A 24 7.29 -11.02 -1.30
CA LYS A 24 7.15 -12.27 -2.08
C LYS A 24 8.31 -13.24 -1.84
N ARG A 25 9.51 -12.74 -1.55
CA ARG A 25 10.66 -13.56 -1.14
C ARG A 25 10.57 -14.06 0.31
N GLY A 26 9.59 -13.60 1.08
CA GLY A 26 9.47 -13.89 2.51
C GLY A 26 10.47 -13.12 3.38
N ASP A 27 11.11 -12.08 2.85
CA ASP A 27 12.02 -11.21 3.57
C ASP A 27 11.25 -10.04 4.19
N TYR A 28 10.46 -10.37 5.22
CA TYR A 28 9.48 -9.42 5.76
C TYR A 28 10.11 -8.24 6.51
N PHE A 29 11.34 -8.35 7.01
CA PHE A 29 12.04 -7.21 7.60
C PHE A 29 12.48 -6.19 6.54
N ALA A 30 12.99 -6.66 5.40
CA ALA A 30 13.30 -5.76 4.28
C ALA A 30 12.03 -5.13 3.68
N ALA A 31 10.95 -5.92 3.55
CA ALA A 31 9.65 -5.41 3.12
C ALA A 31 9.10 -4.34 4.08
N LEU A 32 9.22 -4.58 5.39
CA LEU A 32 8.79 -3.65 6.44
C LEU A 32 9.48 -2.29 6.25
N ALA A 33 10.81 -2.28 6.13
CA ALA A 33 11.57 -1.05 5.95
C ALA A 33 11.16 -0.27 4.70
N ALA A 34 10.98 -0.95 3.57
CA ALA A 34 10.56 -0.32 2.32
C ALA A 34 9.16 0.31 2.41
N TYR A 35 8.19 -0.42 2.98
CA TYR A 35 6.83 0.10 3.13
C TYR A 35 6.71 1.18 4.21
N GLU A 36 7.50 1.12 5.29
CA GLU A 36 7.52 2.18 6.31
C GLU A 36 8.06 3.51 5.76
N GLU A 37 9.15 3.46 4.99
CA GLU A 37 9.67 4.66 4.32
C GLU A 37 8.65 5.20 3.32
N LEU A 38 8.03 4.34 2.52
CA LEU A 38 6.99 4.75 1.57
C LEU A 38 5.78 5.38 2.28
N LEU A 39 5.28 4.76 3.35
CA LEU A 39 4.16 5.28 4.10
C LEU A 39 4.51 6.63 4.77
N THR A 40 5.75 6.80 5.22
CA THR A 40 6.25 8.09 5.74
C THR A 40 6.18 9.18 4.67
N LEU A 41 6.64 8.90 3.46
CA LEU A 41 6.57 9.85 2.34
C LEU A 41 5.12 10.19 1.97
N LEU A 42 4.23 9.19 1.95
CA LEU A 42 2.82 9.38 1.64
C LEU A 42 2.10 10.17 2.73
N ASN A 43 2.41 9.96 4.01
CA ASN A 43 1.89 10.76 5.11
C ASN A 43 2.37 12.21 5.07
N ALA A 44 3.63 12.45 4.72
CA ALA A 44 4.15 13.80 4.51
C ALA A 44 3.47 14.50 3.32
N GLN A 45 3.13 13.76 2.25
CA GLN A 45 2.34 14.29 1.14
C GLN A 45 0.90 14.58 1.57
N ARG A 46 0.29 13.69 2.35
CA ARG A 46 -1.06 13.85 2.89
C ARG A 46 -1.20 15.11 3.74
N SER A 47 -0.29 15.34 4.68
CA SER A 47 -0.37 16.50 5.58
C SER A 47 -0.26 17.82 4.82
N ARG A 48 0.58 17.88 3.79
CA ARG A 48 0.68 19.05 2.89
C ARG A 48 -0.61 19.26 2.08
N LYS A 49 -1.26 18.18 1.63
CA LYS A 49 -2.55 18.25 0.92
C LYS A 49 -3.71 18.65 1.83
N GLU A 50 -3.80 18.10 3.04
CA GLU A 50 -4.79 18.48 4.05
C GLU A 50 -4.66 19.97 4.43
N GLN A 51 -3.43 20.52 4.46
CA GLN A 51 -3.20 21.95 4.60
C GLN A 51 -3.60 22.77 3.36
N ALA A 52 -3.65 22.15 2.18
CA ALA A 52 -3.86 22.84 0.91
C ALA A 52 -5.31 22.81 0.39
N LEU A 53 -6.19 21.90 0.86
CA LEU A 53 -7.45 21.60 0.15
C LEU A 53 -8.66 21.31 1.06
N THR A 54 -9.65 22.21 0.99
CA THR A 54 -11.02 22.08 1.55
C THR A 54 -12.00 21.44 0.54
N ASN A 55 -11.57 21.04 -0.67
CA ASN A 55 -12.48 20.48 -1.69
C ASN A 55 -11.77 19.35 -2.48
N ALA A 56 -12.23 18.11 -2.28
CA ALA A 56 -11.68 16.92 -2.93
C ALA A 56 -12.04 16.88 -4.42
N ARG A 57 -11.04 16.77 -5.29
CA ARG A 57 -11.18 16.52 -6.73
C ARG A 57 -10.56 15.19 -7.10
N ALA A 58 -10.98 14.65 -8.25
CA ALA A 58 -10.56 13.36 -8.82
C ALA A 58 -9.03 13.14 -8.88
N ASP A 59 -8.22 14.21 -8.85
CA ASP A 59 -6.75 14.18 -8.82
C ASP A 59 -6.16 13.49 -7.56
N ASP A 60 -6.97 13.26 -6.53
CA ASP A 60 -6.54 12.54 -5.33
C ASP A 60 -6.65 11.01 -5.45
N ALA A 61 -7.34 10.47 -6.46
CA ALA A 61 -7.62 9.03 -6.54
C ALA A 61 -6.35 8.17 -6.60
N ALA A 62 -5.38 8.53 -7.46
CA ALA A 62 -4.12 7.80 -7.56
C ALA A 62 -3.29 7.85 -6.26
N PHE A 63 -3.34 8.98 -5.55
CA PHE A 63 -2.70 9.11 -4.24
C PHE A 63 -3.40 8.23 -3.20
N ILE A 64 -4.73 8.27 -3.13
CA ILE A 64 -5.53 7.48 -2.19
C ILE A 64 -5.33 5.98 -2.45
N GLU A 65 -5.30 5.56 -3.72
CA GLU A 65 -5.02 4.17 -4.11
C GLU A 65 -3.64 3.72 -3.64
N ARG A 66 -2.60 4.50 -3.91
CA ARG A 66 -1.25 4.16 -3.46
C ARG A 66 -1.13 4.14 -1.93
N TYR A 67 -1.76 5.08 -1.23
CA TYR A 67 -1.84 5.09 0.23
C TYR A 67 -2.51 3.82 0.75
N MET A 68 -3.69 3.49 0.19
CA MET A 68 -4.45 2.30 0.53
C MET A 68 -3.63 1.02 0.37
N GLN A 69 -3.01 0.85 -0.80
CA GLN A 69 -2.22 -0.34 -1.10
C GLN A 69 -1.00 -0.45 -0.18
N THR A 70 -0.30 0.66 0.05
CA THR A 70 0.87 0.70 0.94
C THR A 70 0.49 0.35 2.38
N ALA A 71 -0.59 0.95 2.91
CA ALA A 71 -1.07 0.67 4.26
C ALA A 71 -1.50 -0.80 4.41
N ASN A 72 -2.23 -1.35 3.43
CA ASN A 72 -2.56 -2.78 3.42
C ASN A 72 -1.29 -3.64 3.43
N ASN A 73 -0.33 -3.35 2.54
CA ASN A 73 0.85 -4.18 2.38
C ASN A 73 1.77 -4.14 3.60
N LEU A 74 1.90 -2.98 4.24
CA LEU A 74 2.58 -2.84 5.52
C LEU A 74 1.88 -3.64 6.63
N GLY A 75 0.54 -3.57 6.69
CA GLY A 75 -0.26 -4.36 7.62
C GLY A 75 -0.06 -5.87 7.44
N ALA A 76 -0.08 -6.35 6.21
CA ALA A 76 0.19 -7.76 5.89
C ALA A 76 1.60 -8.17 6.30
N THR A 77 2.59 -7.32 6.02
CA THR A 77 3.98 -7.56 6.42
C THR A 77 4.13 -7.68 7.94
N LEU A 78 3.49 -6.80 8.71
CA LEU A 78 3.48 -6.86 10.18
C LEU A 78 2.77 -8.10 10.70
N SER A 79 1.66 -8.50 10.08
CA SER A 79 0.95 -9.73 10.41
C SER A 79 1.83 -10.96 10.19
N ARG A 80 2.53 -11.06 9.05
CA ARG A 80 3.49 -12.15 8.79
C ARG A 80 4.67 -12.15 9.75
N LEU A 81 5.17 -10.97 10.14
CA LEU A 81 6.23 -10.86 11.15
C LEU A 81 5.74 -11.31 12.53
N SER A 82 4.53 -10.92 12.92
CA SER A 82 3.91 -11.37 14.17
C SER A 82 3.85 -12.89 14.24
N GLU A 83 3.39 -13.55 13.16
CA GLU A 83 3.34 -15.01 13.05
C GLU A 83 4.74 -15.64 13.20
N ARG A 84 5.77 -15.04 12.62
CA ARG A 84 7.14 -15.57 12.66
C ARG A 84 7.85 -15.35 14.00
N THR A 85 7.57 -14.26 14.69
CA THR A 85 8.32 -13.87 15.90
C THR A 85 7.53 -14.07 17.20
N GLY A 86 6.22 -14.32 17.11
CA GLY A 86 5.33 -14.34 18.28
C GLY A 86 5.06 -12.96 18.89
N ASP A 87 5.34 -11.86 18.18
CA ASP A 87 5.17 -10.50 18.70
C ASP A 87 3.78 -9.95 18.37
N SER A 88 2.85 -10.10 19.31
CA SER A 88 1.45 -9.71 19.14
C SER A 88 1.24 -8.20 18.94
N GLN A 89 2.18 -7.34 19.35
CA GLN A 89 2.05 -5.88 19.15
C GLN A 89 2.03 -5.53 17.66
N ARG A 90 2.70 -6.33 16.83
CA ARG A 90 2.69 -6.16 15.37
C ARG A 90 1.30 -6.38 14.78
N ASN A 91 0.49 -7.30 15.32
CA ASN A 91 -0.89 -7.50 14.89
C ASN A 91 -1.78 -6.30 15.25
N GLY A 92 -1.58 -5.69 16.42
CA GLY A 92 -2.30 -4.46 16.79
C GLY A 92 -2.05 -3.33 15.79
N ARG A 93 -0.79 -3.12 15.40
CA ARG A 93 -0.43 -2.14 14.36
C ARG A 93 -0.96 -2.52 12.98
N ALA A 94 -0.94 -3.81 12.63
CA ALA A 94 -1.52 -4.30 11.38
C ALA A 94 -3.02 -3.97 11.27
N LEU A 95 -3.81 -4.16 12.33
CA LEU A 95 -5.23 -3.80 12.36
C LEU A 95 -5.46 -2.30 12.10
N ALA A 96 -4.65 -1.44 12.70
CA ALA A 96 -4.76 0.00 12.49
C ALA A 96 -4.51 0.38 11.02
N LEU A 97 -3.49 -0.22 10.40
CA LEU A 97 -3.16 -0.01 8.99
C LEU A 97 -4.25 -0.56 8.05
N TYR A 98 -4.82 -1.73 8.36
CA TYR A 98 -5.95 -2.25 7.59
C TYR A 98 -7.20 -1.36 7.70
N ALA A 99 -7.45 -0.77 8.87
CA ALA A 99 -8.54 0.19 9.04
C ALA A 99 -8.33 1.45 8.20
N GLU A 100 -7.09 1.95 8.11
CA GLU A 100 -6.73 3.05 7.22
C GLU A 100 -6.93 2.70 5.74
N ALA A 101 -6.42 1.55 5.30
CA ALA A 101 -6.60 1.08 3.94
C ALA A 101 -8.09 0.87 3.61
N THR A 102 -8.89 0.35 4.53
CA THR A 102 -10.34 0.17 4.33
C THR A 102 -11.05 1.53 4.17
N ARG A 103 -10.68 2.54 4.96
CA ARG A 103 -11.21 3.91 4.79
C ARG A 103 -10.83 4.52 3.43
N ALA A 104 -9.61 4.29 2.98
CA ALA A 104 -9.16 4.74 1.66
C ALA A 104 -9.91 4.01 0.52
N TRP A 105 -10.14 2.71 0.65
CA TRP A 105 -10.98 1.94 -0.28
C TRP A 105 -12.41 2.49 -0.36
N ASP A 106 -13.02 2.79 0.80
CA ASP A 106 -14.35 3.41 0.85
C ASP A 106 -14.37 4.75 0.12
N ALA A 107 -13.31 5.56 0.24
CA ALA A 107 -13.22 6.85 -0.44
C ALA A 107 -13.11 6.68 -1.98
N LEU A 108 -12.38 5.67 -2.45
CA LEU A 108 -12.21 5.39 -3.88
C LEU A 108 -13.45 4.80 -4.56
N THR A 109 -14.24 4.03 -3.82
CA THR A 109 -15.31 3.19 -4.42
C THR A 109 -16.71 3.70 -4.17
N ARG A 110 -16.89 4.76 -3.37
CA ARG A 110 -18.19 5.40 -3.19
C ARG A 110 -18.67 6.04 -4.48
N ASN A 111 -19.97 5.98 -4.72
CA ASN A 111 -20.58 6.76 -5.79
C ASN A 111 -20.36 8.26 -5.50
N PRO A 112 -19.74 9.02 -6.42
CA PRO A 112 -19.37 10.41 -6.16
C PRO A 112 -20.56 11.36 -6.04
N GLN A 113 -21.73 10.98 -6.56
CA GLN A 113 -22.95 11.80 -6.50
C GLN A 113 -23.82 11.45 -5.29
N THR A 114 -24.01 10.15 -5.01
CA THR A 114 -24.93 9.69 -3.96
C THR A 114 -24.22 9.36 -2.65
N MET A 115 -22.88 9.28 -2.64
CA MET A 115 -22.03 8.88 -1.51
C MET A 115 -22.32 7.46 -0.97
N ILE A 116 -23.11 6.67 -1.69
CA ILE A 116 -23.41 5.27 -1.37
C ILE A 116 -22.14 4.44 -1.55
N ARG A 117 -21.84 3.58 -0.56
CA ARG A 117 -20.70 2.66 -0.59
C ARG A 117 -20.90 1.57 -1.65
N ALA A 118 -19.80 1.13 -2.26
CA ALA A 118 -19.80 -0.07 -3.08
C ALA A 118 -20.16 -1.31 -2.23
N LYS A 119 -20.82 -2.30 -2.86
CA LYS A 119 -21.10 -3.60 -2.21
C LYS A 119 -19.85 -4.48 -2.06
N SER A 120 -18.81 -4.21 -2.86
CA SER A 120 -17.52 -4.90 -2.81
C SER A 120 -16.63 -4.38 -1.68
N VAL A 121 -15.80 -5.25 -1.13
CA VAL A 121 -14.82 -4.91 -0.09
C VAL A 121 -13.39 -5.00 -0.63
N GLY A 122 -12.49 -4.20 -0.07
CA GLY A 122 -11.07 -4.22 -0.42
C GLY A 122 -10.28 -5.31 0.33
N LEU A 123 -9.05 -5.56 -0.13
CA LEU A 123 -8.18 -6.60 0.43
C LEU A 123 -7.90 -6.43 1.94
N ALA A 124 -7.75 -5.19 2.41
CA ALA A 124 -7.50 -4.90 3.82
C ALA A 124 -8.63 -5.34 4.75
N TYR A 125 -9.88 -5.27 4.27
CA TYR A 125 -11.03 -5.78 5.01
C TYR A 125 -10.96 -7.31 5.13
N LEU A 126 -10.63 -8.01 4.04
CA LEU A 126 -10.46 -9.46 4.04
C LEU A 126 -9.31 -9.88 4.95
N ASN A 127 -8.18 -9.19 4.90
CA ASN A 127 -7.03 -9.42 5.80
C ASN A 127 -7.42 -9.24 7.28
N THR A 128 -8.24 -8.23 7.60
CA THR A 128 -8.77 -8.04 8.96
C THR A 128 -9.62 -9.22 9.40
N GLN A 129 -10.57 -9.67 8.56
CA GLN A 129 -11.43 -10.81 8.88
C GLN A 129 -10.62 -12.08 9.09
N ASN A 130 -9.62 -12.33 8.25
CA ASN A 130 -8.78 -13.51 8.34
C ASN A 130 -7.90 -13.49 9.58
N MET A 131 -7.28 -12.34 9.91
CA MET A 131 -6.43 -12.21 11.09
C MET A 131 -7.21 -12.36 12.41
N LEU A 132 -8.48 -11.95 12.44
CA LEU A 132 -9.35 -12.12 13.61
C LEU A 132 -9.96 -13.53 13.71
N ASN A 133 -9.95 -14.31 12.62
CA ASN A 133 -10.47 -15.66 12.60
C ASN A 133 -9.36 -16.67 12.90
N ALA A 134 -9.26 -17.10 14.17
CA ALA A 134 -8.25 -18.06 14.62
C ALA A 134 -8.28 -19.43 13.91
N LYS A 135 -9.36 -19.78 13.20
CA LYS A 135 -9.45 -21.02 12.41
C LYS A 135 -9.08 -20.82 10.93
N SER A 136 -8.79 -19.59 10.51
CA SER A 136 -8.44 -19.31 9.13
C SER A 136 -7.04 -19.83 8.83
N SER A 137 -6.92 -20.64 7.77
CA SER A 137 -5.63 -20.97 7.17
C SER A 137 -5.14 -19.86 6.22
N TYR A 138 -5.98 -18.86 5.97
CA TYR A 138 -5.63 -17.73 5.14
C TYR A 138 -4.63 -16.84 5.87
N GLN A 139 -3.57 -16.49 5.16
CA GLN A 139 -2.55 -15.61 5.68
C GLN A 139 -2.66 -14.24 4.99
N SER A 140 -2.37 -13.16 5.71
CA SER A 140 -2.53 -11.81 5.17
C SER A 140 -1.81 -11.60 3.83
N GLU A 141 -2.50 -11.03 2.85
CA GLU A 141 -2.01 -10.83 1.47
C GLU A 141 -1.78 -9.36 1.12
N ILE A 142 -0.98 -9.14 0.07
CA ILE A 142 -0.60 -7.82 -0.44
C ILE A 142 -1.19 -7.55 -1.82
N TYR A 143 -1.34 -6.28 -2.18
CA TYR A 143 -1.42 -5.88 -3.59
C TYR A 143 -0.05 -6.08 -4.23
N THR A 144 0.01 -6.82 -5.33
CA THR A 144 1.28 -7.41 -5.81
C THR A 144 1.93 -6.67 -6.97
N ASP A 145 1.24 -5.72 -7.58
CA ASP A 145 1.70 -5.08 -8.82
C ASP A 145 3.02 -4.35 -8.60
N ILE A 146 3.95 -4.45 -9.54
CA ILE A 146 5.24 -3.79 -9.45
C ILE A 146 5.27 -2.70 -10.51
N PRO A 147 5.37 -1.41 -10.13
CA PRO A 147 5.54 -0.33 -11.09
C PRO A 147 6.79 -0.56 -11.94
N MET A 148 6.63 -0.45 -13.26
CA MET A 148 7.72 -0.69 -14.21
C MET A 148 8.62 0.54 -14.46
N ILE A 149 8.20 1.71 -13.99
CA ILE A 149 8.87 2.99 -14.19
C ILE A 149 8.99 3.74 -12.87
N LEU A 150 9.95 4.65 -12.77
CA LEU A 150 10.11 5.56 -11.64
C LEU A 150 9.07 6.69 -11.68
N GLU A 151 8.93 7.44 -10.59
CA GLU A 151 8.05 8.62 -10.58
C GLU A 151 8.52 9.63 -11.63
N ASN A 152 7.58 10.11 -12.45
CA ASN A 152 7.79 11.08 -13.54
C ASN A 152 8.70 10.60 -14.70
N GLU A 153 9.01 9.31 -14.75
CA GLU A 153 9.67 8.71 -15.91
C GLU A 153 8.64 8.50 -17.04
N ARG A 154 9.07 8.70 -18.29
CA ARG A 154 8.22 8.39 -19.46
C ARG A 154 8.40 6.94 -19.82
N ALA A 155 7.29 6.25 -20.09
CA ALA A 155 7.36 4.90 -20.64
C ALA A 155 8.10 4.94 -21.98
N LEU A 156 8.96 3.93 -22.22
CA LEU A 156 9.58 3.75 -23.53
C LEU A 156 8.48 3.31 -24.50
N GLU A 157 8.14 4.17 -25.45
CA GLU A 157 7.26 3.82 -26.55
C GLU A 157 8.09 3.06 -27.60
N GLN A 158 7.73 1.80 -27.86
CA GLN A 158 8.26 1.08 -29.01
C GLN A 158 7.61 1.68 -30.26
N GLU A 159 8.38 2.37 -31.10
CA GLU A 159 7.95 2.66 -32.47
C GLU A 159 7.88 1.32 -33.21
N GLU A 160 6.67 0.82 -33.45
CA GLU A 160 6.45 -0.26 -34.39
C GLU A 160 6.82 0.25 -35.79
N ALA A 161 8.01 -0.12 -36.27
CA ALA A 161 8.38 0.06 -37.65
C ALA A 161 7.38 -0.71 -38.53
N LYS A 162 6.59 0.03 -39.30
CA LYS A 162 5.62 -0.51 -40.27
C LYS A 162 6.30 -1.23 -41.43
#